data_AF-A0A066XCX2-F1
#
_entry.id   AF-A0A066XCX2-F1
#
_cell.length_a   1.000
_cell.length_b   1.000
_cell.length_c   1.000
_cell.angle_alpha   90.00
_cell.angle_beta   90.00
_cell.angle_gamma   90.00
#
_symmetry.space_group_name_H-M   'P 1'
#
loop_
_entity.id
_entity.type
_entity.pdbx_description
1 polymer ?
#
loop_
_entity_poly.entity_id
_entity_poly.type
_entity_poly.pdbx_seq_one_letter_code
_entity_poly.pdbx_strand_id
1 'polypeptide(L)'
;MKESQAYLFFSGEYVETMMGEKWYQIEGKMLHHDGDSFGWGFPTFKIPHFTGTKKITSLASFPLDYHSGKQQIQENLVERGRSRGLIGLLSGPPGVGKTLTAEVVAELSRRPLHVISAGELGTTVDKVDSQLGMVLDITRRWGCVLLIDEADVFLFKRGEAQVERNGLVSVFLRRLEYFQGIVILTTNRRKDIDRAFNSRIHFRFHYPALSEADRLRIWQEMLINVAALVDKLQFSDADLGSLAKRPMNGREIKNAVSSVASIVRANKETLTVEVIKEMLQSLVDDVESDDED
;
A
#
# COMPACT_ATOMS: atom_id res chain seq x y z
N MET A 1 7.02 32.06 -11.87
CA MET A 1 7.50 31.14 -12.93
C MET A 1 6.74 29.83 -12.79
N LYS A 2 6.08 29.33 -13.85
CA LYS A 2 5.48 27.98 -13.81
C LYS A 2 6.63 26.98 -13.65
N GLU A 3 6.56 26.16 -12.60
CA GLU A 3 7.55 25.12 -12.36
C GLU A 3 7.54 24.08 -13.49
N SER A 4 8.70 23.55 -13.85
CA SER A 4 8.82 22.48 -14.84
C SER A 4 8.05 21.24 -14.38
N GLN A 5 7.11 20.78 -15.21
CA GLN A 5 6.29 19.58 -14.99
C GLN A 5 6.59 18.59 -16.11
N ALA A 6 6.72 17.30 -15.76
CA ALA A 6 6.85 16.21 -16.71
C ALA A 6 5.67 15.25 -16.53
N TYR A 7 5.22 14.67 -17.64
CA TYR A 7 4.08 13.76 -17.70
C TYR A 7 4.52 12.49 -18.42
N LEU A 8 3.97 11.34 -18.01
CA LEU A 8 4.12 10.12 -18.79
C LEU A 8 3.26 10.27 -20.05
N PHE A 9 3.83 10.06 -21.23
CA PHE A 9 3.05 10.07 -22.46
C PHE A 9 2.03 8.92 -22.42
N PHE A 10 0.77 9.22 -22.74
CA PHE A 10 -0.31 8.24 -22.78
C PHE A 10 -0.79 7.99 -24.21
N SER A 11 -1.20 9.05 -24.91
CA SER A 11 -1.71 8.97 -26.28
C SER A 11 -1.43 10.27 -27.04
N GLY A 12 -1.56 10.24 -28.37
CA GLY A 12 -1.54 11.45 -29.18
C GLY A 12 -2.23 11.26 -30.52
N GLU A 13 -2.93 12.28 -30.98
CA GLU A 13 -3.77 12.26 -32.18
C GLU A 13 -3.80 13.61 -32.89
N TYR A 14 -4.02 13.61 -34.21
CA TYR A 14 -4.28 14.83 -34.97
C TYR A 14 -5.76 15.19 -34.91
N VAL A 15 -6.05 16.43 -34.53
CA VAL A 15 -7.41 16.97 -34.45
C VAL A 15 -7.57 18.07 -35.48
N GLU A 16 -8.67 18.00 -36.24
CA GLU A 16 -9.12 19.04 -37.17
C GLU A 16 -10.58 19.38 -36.85
N THR A 17 -10.86 20.66 -36.60
CA THR A 17 -12.22 21.12 -36.30
C THR A 17 -13.00 21.43 -37.56
N MET A 18 -14.33 21.47 -37.46
CA MET A 18 -15.19 21.93 -38.57
C MET A 18 -14.92 23.39 -38.99
N MET A 19 -14.29 24.18 -38.11
CA MET A 19 -13.84 25.56 -38.41
C MET A 19 -12.44 25.61 -39.05
N GLY A 20 -11.81 24.46 -39.34
CA GLY A 20 -10.51 24.36 -40.00
C GLY A 20 -9.30 24.51 -39.09
N GLU A 21 -9.49 24.56 -37.76
CA GLU A 21 -8.37 24.59 -36.82
C GLU A 21 -7.72 23.21 -36.73
N LYS A 22 -6.39 23.15 -36.77
CA LYS A 22 -5.62 21.91 -36.74
C LYS A 22 -4.59 21.92 -35.62
N TRP A 23 -4.50 20.84 -34.85
CA TRP A 23 -3.43 20.63 -33.88
C TRP A 23 -3.10 19.15 -33.69
N TYR A 24 -1.92 18.86 -33.18
CA TYR A 24 -1.61 17.56 -32.59
C TYR A 24 -1.91 17.60 -31.10
N GLN A 25 -2.83 16.75 -30.67
CA GLN A 25 -3.24 16.61 -29.28
C GLN A 25 -2.38 15.54 -28.61
N ILE A 26 -1.86 15.84 -27.42
CA ILE A 26 -1.07 14.93 -26.61
C ILE A 26 -1.79 14.75 -25.28
N GLU A 27 -2.04 13.52 -24.90
CA GLU A 27 -2.50 13.18 -23.55
C GLU A 27 -1.31 12.70 -22.73
N GLY A 28 -1.10 13.39 -21.62
CA GLY A 28 -0.19 12.95 -20.58
C GLY A 28 -0.93 12.11 -19.54
N LYS A 29 -0.16 11.44 -18.70
CA LYS A 29 -0.61 10.69 -17.54
C LYS A 29 0.23 11.15 -16.36
N MET A 30 -0.45 11.59 -15.30
CA MET A 30 0.17 12.01 -14.04
C MET A 30 -0.55 11.40 -12.85
N LEU A 31 0.19 11.21 -11.76
CA LEU A 31 -0.40 10.91 -10.47
C LEU A 31 -1.08 12.17 -9.94
N HIS A 32 -2.37 12.09 -9.62
CA HIS A 32 -3.17 13.20 -9.13
C HIS A 32 -3.88 12.82 -7.82
N HIS A 33 -4.07 13.80 -6.94
CA HIS A 33 -4.83 13.67 -5.69
C HIS A 33 -5.65 14.95 -5.49
N ASP A 34 -6.97 14.81 -5.40
CA ASP A 34 -7.91 15.92 -5.19
C ASP A 34 -8.42 16.04 -3.74
N GLY A 35 -7.91 15.20 -2.83
CA GLY A 35 -8.31 15.17 -1.42
C GLY A 35 -9.28 14.05 -1.06
N ASP A 36 -9.99 13.47 -2.04
CA ASP A 36 -10.93 12.37 -1.83
C ASP A 36 -10.61 11.14 -2.70
N SER A 37 -9.98 11.34 -3.86
CA SER A 37 -9.57 10.30 -4.79
C SER A 37 -8.10 10.45 -5.19
N PHE A 38 -7.38 9.33 -5.10
CA PHE A 38 -6.02 9.18 -5.60
C PHE A 38 -6.07 8.36 -6.88
N GLY A 39 -5.47 8.87 -7.95
CA GLY A 39 -5.51 8.16 -9.22
C GLY A 39 -4.73 8.84 -10.33
N TRP A 40 -4.93 8.32 -11.53
CA TRP A 40 -4.35 8.87 -12.74
C TRP A 40 -5.17 10.07 -13.23
N GLY A 41 -4.51 11.22 -13.36
CA GLY A 41 -5.01 12.37 -14.11
C GLY A 41 -4.45 12.34 -15.53
N PHE A 42 -5.28 12.77 -16.49
CA PHE A 42 -4.95 12.75 -17.92
C PHE A 42 -4.97 14.17 -18.52
N PRO A 43 -3.95 15.00 -18.26
CA PRO A 43 -3.88 16.33 -18.82
C PRO A 43 -3.65 16.29 -20.34
N THR A 44 -4.34 17.18 -21.06
CA THR A 44 -4.23 17.31 -22.51
C THR A 44 -3.42 18.54 -22.90
N PHE A 45 -2.49 18.37 -23.84
CA PHE A 45 -1.65 19.43 -24.39
C PHE A 45 -1.87 19.55 -25.90
N LYS A 46 -1.80 20.77 -26.43
CA LYS A 46 -2.00 21.03 -27.87
C LYS A 46 -0.71 21.56 -28.49
N ILE A 47 -0.33 20.98 -29.62
CA ILE A 47 0.69 21.52 -30.51
C ILE A 47 -0.03 22.06 -31.74
N PRO A 48 -0.24 23.39 -31.86
CA PRO A 48 -0.90 23.99 -33.00
C PRO A 48 -0.19 23.63 -34.30
N HIS A 49 -0.96 23.48 -35.38
CA HIS A 49 -0.39 23.32 -36.71
C HIS A 49 0.57 24.47 -37.04
N PHE A 50 1.67 24.14 -37.69
CA PHE A 50 2.65 25.10 -38.18
C PHE A 50 3.17 24.64 -39.54
N THR A 51 3.59 25.59 -40.37
CA THR A 51 4.17 25.33 -41.68
C THR A 51 5.69 25.35 -41.63
N GLY A 52 6.33 24.55 -42.49
CA GLY A 52 7.79 24.42 -42.53
C GLY A 52 8.37 23.67 -41.34
N THR A 53 9.64 23.95 -41.01
CA THR A 53 10.36 23.27 -39.93
C THR A 53 10.34 24.10 -38.65
N LYS A 54 10.07 23.46 -37.52
CA LYS A 54 10.13 24.08 -36.19
C LYS A 54 11.07 23.27 -35.28
N LYS A 55 11.85 23.95 -34.45
CA LYS A 55 12.70 23.27 -33.46
C LYS A 55 11.82 22.52 -32.47
N ILE A 56 12.12 21.24 -32.22
CA ILE A 56 11.33 20.40 -31.30
C ILE A 56 11.25 21.00 -29.89
N THR A 57 12.32 21.66 -29.43
CA THR A 57 12.39 22.34 -28.13
C THR A 57 11.57 23.63 -28.03
N SER A 58 11.06 24.14 -29.16
CA SER A 58 10.17 25.31 -29.20
C SER A 58 8.69 24.95 -29.23
N LEU A 59 8.37 23.65 -29.16
CA LEU A 59 7.01 23.17 -29.02
C LEU A 59 6.53 23.35 -27.58
N ALA A 60 5.23 23.57 -27.39
CA ALA A 60 4.62 23.74 -26.07
C ALA A 60 4.78 22.47 -25.19
N SER A 61 4.96 21.32 -25.81
CA SER A 61 5.26 20.04 -25.16
C SER A 61 6.15 19.24 -26.12
N PHE A 62 7.23 18.67 -25.60
CA PHE A 62 8.17 17.86 -26.38
C PHE A 62 8.78 16.75 -25.53
N PRO A 63 9.29 15.67 -26.14
CA PRO A 63 9.87 14.56 -25.38
C PRO A 63 11.08 15.04 -24.57
N LEU A 64 11.12 14.63 -23.30
CA LEU A 64 12.18 15.00 -22.36
C LEU A 64 13.58 14.60 -22.85
N ASP A 65 13.67 13.57 -23.70
CA ASP A 65 14.91 13.11 -24.33
C ASP A 65 15.65 14.18 -25.15
N TYR A 66 14.93 15.19 -25.66
CA TYR A 66 15.51 16.28 -26.42
C TYR A 66 15.80 17.53 -25.59
N HIS A 67 15.58 17.48 -24.27
CA HIS A 67 15.87 18.61 -23.39
C HIS A 67 17.35 18.60 -22.98
N SER A 68 18.07 19.71 -23.20
CA SER A 68 19.50 19.84 -22.88
C SER A 68 19.83 19.58 -21.40
N GLY A 69 18.94 20.00 -20.51
CA GLY A 69 18.99 19.72 -19.06
C GLY A 69 18.26 18.45 -18.60
N LYS A 70 18.09 17.41 -19.45
CA LYS A 70 17.32 16.19 -19.09
C LYS A 70 17.70 15.63 -17.72
N GLN A 71 19.00 15.41 -17.49
CA GLN A 71 19.49 14.79 -16.27
C GLN A 71 19.14 15.65 -15.04
N GLN A 72 19.41 16.95 -15.09
CA GLN A 72 19.06 17.89 -14.03
C GLN A 72 17.54 17.96 -13.79
N ILE A 73 16.72 17.94 -14.84
CA ILE A 73 15.26 17.93 -14.71
C ILE A 73 14.79 16.64 -14.05
N GLN A 74 15.32 15.49 -14.46
CA GLN A 74 15.00 14.20 -13.85
C GLN A 74 15.42 14.17 -12.37
N GLU A 75 16.64 14.59 -12.06
CA GLU A 75 17.14 14.70 -10.68
C GLU A 75 16.25 15.63 -9.86
N ASN A 76 15.93 16.83 -10.37
CA ASN A 76 15.05 17.77 -9.68
C ASN A 76 13.63 17.22 -9.49
N LEU A 77 13.07 16.50 -10.46
CA LEU A 77 11.74 15.89 -10.35
C LEU A 77 11.74 14.74 -9.34
N VAL A 78 12.79 13.92 -9.34
CA VAL A 78 13.00 12.86 -8.36
C VAL A 78 13.22 13.45 -6.97
N GLU A 79 14.03 14.50 -6.84
CA GLU A 79 14.24 15.22 -5.58
C GLU A 79 12.97 15.90 -5.08
N ARG A 80 12.15 16.48 -5.96
CA ARG A 80 10.82 17.03 -5.60
C ARG A 80 9.86 15.94 -5.14
N GLY A 81 9.89 14.78 -5.80
CA GLY A 81 9.14 13.60 -5.37
C GLY A 81 9.67 13.02 -4.05
N ARG A 82 10.98 13.14 -3.78
CA ARG A 82 11.61 12.73 -2.51
C ARG A 82 11.40 13.76 -1.39
N SER A 83 11.30 15.04 -1.71
CA SER A 83 11.13 16.14 -0.75
C SER A 83 9.69 16.33 -0.31
N ARG A 84 8.72 15.73 -1.02
CA ARG A 84 7.38 15.51 -0.52
C ARG A 84 7.31 14.15 0.15
N GLY A 85 6.99 14.13 1.45
CA GLY A 85 6.68 12.89 2.13
C GLY A 85 5.50 12.18 1.46
N LEU A 86 5.56 10.87 1.33
CA LEU A 86 4.47 10.04 0.85
C LEU A 86 3.87 9.32 2.04
N ILE A 87 2.61 9.63 2.36
CA ILE A 87 1.87 9.02 3.47
C ILE A 87 0.74 8.19 2.90
N GLY A 88 0.79 6.88 3.13
CA GLY A 88 -0.23 5.92 2.76
C GLY A 88 -1.01 5.42 3.97
N LEU A 89 -2.29 5.13 3.79
CA LEU A 89 -3.11 4.46 4.81
C LEU A 89 -3.75 3.19 4.25
N LEU A 90 -3.50 2.07 4.91
CA LEU A 90 -4.06 0.76 4.60
C LEU A 90 -5.09 0.38 5.66
N SER A 91 -6.35 0.19 5.27
CA SER A 91 -7.45 -0.04 6.20
C SER A 91 -8.26 -1.27 5.86
N GLY A 92 -8.62 -2.09 6.84
CA GLY A 92 -9.43 -3.28 6.62
C GLY A 92 -9.28 -4.32 7.74
N PRO A 93 -10.02 -5.44 7.67
CA PRO A 93 -9.98 -6.50 8.67
C PRO A 93 -8.55 -7.06 8.90
N PRO A 94 -8.29 -7.73 10.04
CA PRO A 94 -7.02 -8.42 10.25
C PRO A 94 -6.79 -9.51 9.18
N GLY A 95 -5.53 -9.78 8.87
CA GLY A 95 -5.14 -10.90 7.98
C GLY A 95 -5.42 -10.73 6.48
N VAL A 96 -5.75 -9.53 6.01
CA VAL A 96 -6.03 -9.25 4.57
C VAL A 96 -4.82 -8.72 3.77
N GLY A 97 -3.61 -8.79 4.32
CA GLY A 97 -2.38 -8.41 3.60
C GLY A 97 -1.98 -6.92 3.69
N LYS A 98 -2.48 -6.16 4.67
CA LYS A 98 -2.08 -4.75 4.89
C LYS A 98 -0.57 -4.61 5.12
N THR A 99 -0.02 -5.32 6.10
CA THR A 99 1.42 -5.34 6.42
C THR A 99 2.24 -5.84 5.24
N LEU A 100 1.79 -6.93 4.58
CA LEU A 100 2.44 -7.49 3.39
C LEU A 100 2.54 -6.46 2.23
N THR A 101 1.52 -5.60 2.08
CA THR A 101 1.58 -4.54 1.05
C THR A 101 2.71 -3.55 1.32
N ALA A 102 2.98 -3.23 2.59
CA ALA A 102 4.10 -2.35 2.94
C ALA A 102 5.46 -3.01 2.66
N GLU A 103 5.58 -4.33 2.91
CA GLU A 103 6.76 -5.13 2.54
C GLU A 103 7.01 -5.08 1.04
N VAL A 104 5.97 -5.31 0.23
CA VAL A 104 6.06 -5.22 -1.24
C VAL A 104 6.46 -3.81 -1.70
N VAL A 105 5.93 -2.76 -1.08
CA VAL A 105 6.33 -1.37 -1.40
C VAL A 105 7.81 -1.13 -1.09
N ALA A 106 8.30 -1.62 0.04
CA ALA A 106 9.71 -1.51 0.41
C ALA A 106 10.60 -2.27 -0.59
N GLU A 107 10.22 -3.49 -0.96
CA GLU A 107 10.93 -4.31 -1.94
C GLU A 107 10.99 -3.66 -3.33
N LEU A 108 9.83 -3.25 -3.87
CA LEU A 108 9.75 -2.60 -5.19
C LEU A 108 10.48 -1.25 -5.23
N SER A 109 10.45 -0.51 -4.12
CA SER A 109 11.20 0.75 -4.00
C SER A 109 12.69 0.56 -3.68
N ARG A 110 13.13 -0.68 -3.44
CA ARG A 110 14.50 -1.04 -3.03
C ARG A 110 14.97 -0.26 -1.81
N ARG A 111 14.09 -0.13 -0.82
CA ARG A 111 14.35 0.58 0.44
C ARG A 111 14.15 -0.38 1.61
N PRO A 112 14.92 -0.26 2.70
CA PRO A 112 14.65 -1.04 3.90
C PRO A 112 13.26 -0.71 4.46
N LEU A 113 12.60 -1.70 5.06
CA LEU A 113 11.35 -1.52 5.79
C LEU A 113 11.66 -1.33 7.27
N HIS A 114 11.24 -0.21 7.85
CA HIS A 114 11.29 0.03 9.29
C HIS A 114 9.89 -0.14 9.85
N VAL A 115 9.66 -1.23 10.59
CA VAL A 115 8.35 -1.55 11.17
C VAL A 115 8.33 -1.17 12.64
N ILE A 116 7.29 -0.45 13.05
CA ILE A 116 6.97 -0.17 14.45
C ILE A 116 5.49 -0.46 14.70
N SER A 117 5.17 -1.00 15.88
CA SER A 117 3.79 -1.02 16.36
C SER A 117 3.42 0.33 16.98
N ALA A 118 2.16 0.74 16.83
CA ALA A 118 1.63 1.91 17.51
C ALA A 118 1.86 1.90 19.04
N GLY A 119 1.88 0.72 19.66
CA GLY A 119 2.15 0.57 21.10
C GLY A 119 3.55 1.02 21.52
N GLU A 120 4.54 0.92 20.62
CA GLU A 120 5.94 1.29 20.90
C GLU A 120 6.13 2.81 21.00
N LEU A 121 5.24 3.60 20.39
CA LEU A 121 5.28 5.06 20.46
C LEU A 121 4.88 5.59 21.85
N GLY A 122 4.19 4.77 22.65
CA GLY A 122 3.72 5.11 23.98
C GLY A 122 2.30 5.67 24.01
N THR A 123 1.82 5.95 25.23
CA THR A 123 0.43 6.33 25.50
C THR A 123 0.25 7.78 25.93
N THR A 124 1.34 8.50 26.18
CA THR A 124 1.33 9.92 26.58
C THR A 124 1.89 10.81 25.49
N VAL A 125 1.45 12.07 25.46
CA VAL A 125 1.80 13.06 24.42
C VAL A 125 3.32 13.24 24.29
N ASP A 126 4.04 13.39 25.40
CA ASP A 126 5.49 13.63 25.40
C ASP A 126 6.30 12.39 24.95
N LYS A 127 5.84 11.20 25.35
CA LYS A 127 6.47 9.94 24.91
C LYS A 127 6.27 9.73 23.42
N VAL A 128 5.06 9.94 22.92
CA VAL A 128 4.76 9.83 21.48
C VAL A 128 5.55 10.86 20.69
N ASP A 129 5.64 12.11 21.15
CA ASP A 129 6.40 13.16 20.45
C ASP A 129 7.90 12.81 20.32
N SER A 130 8.51 12.34 21.41
CA SER A 130 9.92 11.95 21.43
C SER A 130 10.20 10.66 20.65
N GLN A 131 9.41 9.61 20.85
CA GLN A 131 9.58 8.32 20.15
C GLN A 131 9.29 8.44 18.66
N LEU A 132 8.17 9.08 18.29
CA LEU A 132 7.86 9.30 16.87
C LEU A 132 8.90 10.18 16.20
N GLY A 133 9.41 11.21 16.89
CA GLY A 133 10.52 12.02 16.40
C GLY A 133 11.76 11.18 16.09
N MET A 134 12.17 10.32 17.03
CA MET A 134 13.31 9.40 16.86
C MET A 134 13.10 8.44 15.68
N VAL A 135 11.93 7.81 15.60
CA VAL A 135 11.58 6.84 14.53
C VAL A 135 11.61 7.51 13.16
N LEU A 136 11.04 8.71 13.04
CA LEU A 136 11.05 9.47 11.80
C LEU A 136 12.48 9.87 11.41
N ASP A 137 13.31 10.31 12.36
CA ASP A 137 14.71 10.64 12.10
C ASP A 137 15.52 9.44 11.62
N ILE A 138 15.37 8.28 12.24
CA ILE A 138 16.01 7.02 11.82
C ILE A 138 15.57 6.68 10.39
N THR A 139 14.25 6.67 10.15
CA THR A 139 13.67 6.36 8.83
C THR A 139 14.23 7.29 7.76
N ARG A 140 14.31 8.59 8.05
CA ARG A 140 14.84 9.59 7.12
C ARG A 140 16.32 9.36 6.81
N ARG A 141 17.14 9.13 7.84
CA ARG A 141 18.59 8.94 7.70
C ARG A 141 18.93 7.69 6.88
N TRP A 142 18.15 6.63 7.05
CA TRP A 142 18.36 5.36 6.35
C TRP A 142 17.63 5.29 4.99
N GLY A 143 16.76 6.26 4.68
CA GLY A 143 15.98 6.27 3.45
C GLY A 143 14.95 5.14 3.39
N CYS A 144 14.43 4.70 4.55
CA CYS A 144 13.52 3.58 4.67
C CYS A 144 12.08 3.91 4.24
N VAL A 145 11.29 2.86 4.02
CA VAL A 145 9.84 2.91 4.15
C VAL A 145 9.50 2.68 5.63
N LEU A 146 8.79 3.61 6.27
CA LEU A 146 8.28 3.43 7.62
C LEU A 146 6.91 2.78 7.57
N LEU A 147 6.72 1.69 8.30
CA LEU A 147 5.42 1.08 8.58
C LEU A 147 5.07 1.31 10.04
N ILE A 148 3.95 1.99 10.28
CA ILE A 148 3.33 2.07 11.61
C ILE A 148 2.12 1.15 11.60
N ASP A 149 2.30 -0.04 12.18
CA ASP A 149 1.25 -1.07 12.24
C ASP A 149 0.29 -0.77 13.40
N GLU A 150 -0.99 -1.04 13.17
CA GLU A 150 -2.08 -0.87 14.16
C GLU A 150 -2.18 0.56 14.73
N ALA A 151 -2.06 1.57 13.87
CA ALA A 151 -2.09 2.99 14.22
C ALA A 151 -3.47 3.50 14.69
N ASP A 152 -4.40 2.63 15.08
CA ASP A 152 -5.79 2.93 15.43
C ASP A 152 -5.90 4.04 16.49
N VAL A 153 -5.03 4.01 17.51
CA VAL A 153 -5.02 4.99 18.61
C VAL A 153 -4.69 6.41 18.13
N PHE A 154 -3.83 6.55 17.11
CA PHE A 154 -3.40 7.84 16.57
C PHE A 154 -4.29 8.36 15.45
N LEU A 155 -5.07 7.46 14.84
CA LEU A 155 -5.98 7.78 13.75
C LEU A 155 -7.39 8.13 14.25
N PHE A 156 -7.71 7.83 15.52
CA PHE A 156 -9.06 7.94 16.07
C PHE A 156 -9.65 9.37 16.01
N LYS A 157 -10.95 9.48 15.73
CA LYS A 157 -11.70 10.75 15.71
C LYS A 157 -11.57 11.49 17.03
N ARG A 158 -11.28 12.79 16.94
CA ARG A 158 -11.25 13.68 18.09
C ARG A 158 -12.66 13.90 18.66
N GLY A 159 -12.77 13.90 19.98
CA GLY A 159 -14.01 14.17 20.71
C GLY A 159 -13.81 15.23 21.79
N GLU A 160 -14.85 15.99 22.12
CA GLU A 160 -14.75 17.12 23.06
C GLU A 160 -14.29 16.70 24.47
N ALA A 161 -14.67 15.49 24.91
CA ALA A 161 -14.35 14.97 26.25
C ALA A 161 -12.98 14.28 26.37
N GLN A 162 -12.24 14.09 25.27
CA GLN A 162 -11.02 13.24 25.25
C GLN A 162 -9.76 14.07 24.96
N VAL A 163 -9.41 14.98 25.87
CA VAL A 163 -8.28 15.91 25.74
C VAL A 163 -6.95 15.18 25.47
N GLU A 164 -6.66 14.12 26.22
CA GLU A 164 -5.39 13.38 26.10
C GLU A 164 -5.23 12.70 24.74
N ARG A 165 -6.26 11.97 24.27
CA ARG A 165 -6.26 11.34 22.93
C ARG A 165 -6.17 12.38 21.81
N ASN A 166 -6.90 13.49 21.93
CA ASN A 166 -6.81 14.59 20.96
C ASN A 166 -5.39 15.16 20.90
N GLY A 167 -4.68 15.19 22.03
CA GLY A 167 -3.26 15.52 22.11
C GLY A 167 -2.40 14.57 21.30
N LEU A 168 -2.59 13.25 21.45
CA LEU A 168 -1.86 12.22 20.68
C LEU A 168 -2.06 12.38 19.17
N VAL A 169 -3.32 12.50 18.73
CA VAL A 169 -3.67 12.70 17.31
C VAL A 169 -3.03 14.00 16.78
N SER A 170 -2.95 15.05 17.60
CA SER A 170 -2.37 16.33 17.21
C SER A 170 -0.85 16.28 17.05
N VAL A 171 -0.15 15.61 17.96
CA VAL A 171 1.30 15.39 17.85
C VAL A 171 1.61 14.53 16.62
N PHE A 172 0.86 13.45 16.44
CA PHE A 172 1.05 12.53 15.33
C PHE A 172 0.91 13.23 13.97
N LEU A 173 -0.18 13.99 13.75
CA LEU A 173 -0.38 14.75 12.52
C LEU A 173 0.70 15.80 12.28
N ARG A 174 1.12 16.51 13.34
CA ARG A 174 2.17 17.54 13.24
C ARG A 174 3.49 16.92 12.79
N ARG A 175 3.89 15.79 13.37
CA ARG A 175 5.15 15.11 13.03
C ARG A 175 5.13 14.57 11.60
N LEU A 176 3.98 14.03 11.15
CA LEU A 176 3.82 13.54 9.78
C LEU A 176 3.83 14.66 8.72
N GLU A 177 3.32 15.84 9.04
CA GLU A 177 3.26 16.98 8.09
C GLU A 177 4.64 17.45 7.62
N TYR A 178 5.64 17.41 8.49
CA TYR A 178 7.01 17.80 8.17
C TYR A 178 7.90 16.63 7.74
N PHE A 179 7.38 15.41 7.75
CA PHE A 179 8.19 14.24 7.43
C PHE A 179 8.44 14.12 5.92
N GLN A 180 9.72 13.99 5.55
CA GLN A 180 10.17 13.80 4.18
C GLN A 180 10.66 12.36 4.00
N GLY A 181 9.74 11.47 3.62
CA GLY A 181 10.01 10.05 3.42
C GLY A 181 8.72 9.29 3.10
N ILE A 182 8.79 7.95 3.07
CA ILE A 182 7.60 7.11 2.84
C ILE A 182 7.10 6.58 4.18
N VAL A 183 5.85 6.87 4.53
CA VAL A 183 5.15 6.32 5.69
C VAL A 183 3.94 5.56 5.23
N ILE A 184 3.76 4.35 5.74
CA ILE A 184 2.57 3.53 5.56
C ILE A 184 1.98 3.29 6.94
N LEU A 185 0.72 3.65 7.10
CA LEU A 185 -0.05 3.44 8.31
C LEU A 185 -1.01 2.28 8.07
N THR A 186 -1.18 1.37 9.02
CA THR A 186 -2.26 0.37 8.97
C THR A 186 -3.29 0.65 10.05
N THR A 187 -4.54 0.27 9.78
CA THR A 187 -5.64 0.36 10.74
C THR A 187 -6.66 -0.73 10.48
N ASN A 188 -7.26 -1.23 11.56
CA ASN A 188 -8.42 -2.11 11.48
C ASN A 188 -9.73 -1.30 11.55
N ARG A 189 -9.68 -0.03 11.98
CA ARG A 189 -10.83 0.80 12.32
C ARG A 189 -11.09 1.93 11.32
N ARG A 190 -11.45 1.58 10.08
CA ARG A 190 -11.72 2.57 9.01
C ARG A 190 -12.73 3.66 9.39
N LYS A 191 -13.80 3.31 10.10
CA LYS A 191 -14.90 4.24 10.43
C LYS A 191 -14.50 5.31 11.44
N ASP A 192 -13.43 5.06 12.19
CA ASP A 192 -13.02 5.88 13.32
C ASP A 192 -11.89 6.83 12.97
N ILE A 193 -11.51 6.93 11.69
CA ILE A 193 -10.41 7.80 11.27
C ILE A 193 -10.84 9.28 11.34
N ASP A 194 -10.00 10.11 11.96
CA ASP A 194 -10.18 11.56 12.05
C ASP A 194 -10.07 12.23 10.68
N ARG A 195 -10.97 13.19 10.41
CA ARG A 195 -11.06 13.88 9.12
C ARG A 195 -9.80 14.70 8.80
N ALA A 196 -9.04 15.14 9.80
CA ALA A 196 -7.81 15.89 9.60
C ALA A 196 -6.75 15.13 8.78
N PHE A 197 -6.80 13.79 8.81
CA PHE A 197 -5.93 12.94 7.99
C PHE A 197 -6.22 13.02 6.49
N ASN A 198 -7.41 13.44 6.05
CA ASN A 198 -7.73 13.54 4.62
C ASN A 198 -6.79 14.50 3.87
N SER A 199 -6.31 15.55 4.56
CA SER A 199 -5.39 16.53 3.98
C SER A 199 -3.91 16.09 3.93
N ARG A 200 -3.56 15.02 4.66
CA ARG A 200 -2.16 14.59 4.89
C ARG A 200 -1.86 13.20 4.34
N ILE A 201 -2.88 12.35 4.20
CA ILE A 201 -2.75 11.07 3.52
C ILE A 201 -2.80 11.31 2.01
N HIS A 202 -1.79 10.80 1.32
CA HIS A 202 -1.64 10.92 -0.13
C HIS A 202 -2.39 9.81 -0.87
N PHE A 203 -2.48 8.61 -0.28
CA PHE A 203 -3.26 7.51 -0.81
C PHE A 203 -3.86 6.64 0.29
N ARG A 204 -5.06 6.12 0.02
CA ARG A 204 -5.80 5.26 0.95
C ARG A 204 -6.23 3.99 0.22
N PHE A 205 -5.86 2.84 0.77
CA PHE A 205 -6.36 1.55 0.31
C PHE A 205 -7.29 0.94 1.35
N HIS A 206 -8.47 0.52 0.89
CA HIS A 206 -9.39 -0.24 1.71
C HIS A 206 -9.42 -1.69 1.24
N TYR A 207 -9.12 -2.58 2.19
CA TYR A 207 -9.15 -4.01 2.01
C TYR A 207 -10.51 -4.51 2.52
N PRO A 208 -11.37 -5.06 1.63
CA PRO A 208 -12.57 -5.76 2.07
C PRO A 208 -12.20 -7.07 2.76
N ALA A 209 -13.18 -7.71 3.39
CA ALA A 209 -13.03 -9.10 3.82
C ALA A 209 -12.78 -10.00 2.59
N LEU A 210 -11.99 -11.07 2.77
CA LEU A 210 -11.65 -11.98 1.68
C LEU A 210 -12.89 -12.71 1.19
N SER A 211 -13.11 -12.73 -0.12
CA SER A 211 -14.12 -13.59 -0.75
C SER A 211 -13.67 -15.05 -0.77
N GLU A 212 -14.60 -15.98 -1.05
CA GLU A 212 -14.25 -17.39 -1.27
C GLU A 212 -13.23 -17.55 -2.41
N ALA A 213 -13.39 -16.77 -3.49
CA ALA A 213 -12.44 -16.77 -4.60
C ALA A 213 -11.05 -16.26 -4.19
N ASP A 214 -10.98 -15.24 -3.32
CA ASP A 214 -9.69 -14.75 -2.81
C ASP A 214 -9.01 -15.79 -1.92
N ARG A 215 -9.78 -16.43 -1.02
CA ARG A 215 -9.27 -17.50 -0.15
C ARG A 215 -8.76 -18.70 -0.97
N LEU A 216 -9.48 -19.09 -2.02
CA LEU A 216 -9.04 -20.16 -2.92
C LEU A 216 -7.67 -19.86 -3.53
N ARG A 217 -7.46 -18.65 -4.05
CA ARG A 217 -6.16 -18.22 -4.58
C ARG A 217 -5.07 -18.22 -3.51
N ILE A 218 -5.37 -17.72 -2.31
CA ILE A 218 -4.41 -17.71 -1.21
C ILE A 218 -4.01 -19.15 -0.84
N TRP A 219 -4.97 -20.07 -0.73
CA TRP A 219 -4.69 -21.50 -0.49
C TRP A 219 -3.79 -22.10 -1.57
N GLN A 220 -4.09 -21.85 -2.85
CA GLN A 220 -3.29 -22.31 -3.99
C GLN A 220 -1.85 -21.82 -3.90
N GLU A 221 -1.64 -20.52 -3.75
CA GLU A 221 -0.30 -19.91 -3.67
C GLU A 221 0.51 -20.41 -2.46
N MET A 222 -0.12 -20.52 -1.29
CA MET A 222 0.56 -20.98 -0.07
C MET A 222 0.96 -22.46 -0.17
N LEU A 223 0.10 -23.31 -0.74
CA LEU A 223 0.38 -24.74 -0.88
C LEU A 223 1.42 -25.01 -1.98
N ILE A 224 1.45 -24.23 -3.06
CA ILE A 224 2.53 -24.32 -4.08
C ILE A 224 3.90 -24.07 -3.43
N ASN A 225 4.00 -23.05 -2.57
CA ASN A 225 5.24 -22.75 -1.87
C ASN A 225 5.66 -23.86 -0.89
N VAL A 226 4.69 -24.54 -0.27
CA VAL A 226 4.96 -25.72 0.58
C VAL A 226 5.31 -26.94 -0.26
N ALA A 227 4.77 -27.11 -1.47
CA ALA A 227 5.12 -28.22 -2.34
C ALA A 227 6.60 -28.27 -2.73
N ALA A 228 7.27 -27.11 -2.75
CA ALA A 228 8.71 -27.06 -2.90
C ALA A 228 9.48 -27.67 -1.71
N LEU A 229 8.80 -27.95 -0.60
CA LEU A 229 9.37 -28.33 0.70
C LEU A 229 8.98 -29.74 1.17
N VAL A 230 8.10 -30.45 0.46
CA VAL A 230 7.66 -31.81 0.78
C VAL A 230 7.67 -32.69 -0.47
N ASP A 231 8.03 -33.97 -0.31
CA ASP A 231 8.25 -34.90 -1.43
C ASP A 231 6.97 -35.25 -2.22
N LYS A 232 5.80 -35.14 -1.58
CA LYS A 232 4.50 -35.45 -2.20
C LYS A 232 3.41 -34.50 -1.71
N LEU A 233 2.70 -33.93 -2.69
CA LEU A 233 1.52 -33.11 -2.50
C LEU A 233 0.34 -33.74 -3.24
N GLN A 234 -0.79 -33.95 -2.58
CA GLN A 234 -2.00 -34.46 -3.23
C GLN A 234 -3.20 -33.56 -2.91
N PHE A 235 -3.55 -32.70 -3.87
CA PHE A 235 -4.67 -31.77 -3.77
C PHE A 235 -5.43 -31.76 -5.10
N SER A 236 -6.76 -31.95 -5.05
CA SER A 236 -7.63 -31.67 -6.18
C SER A 236 -8.21 -30.25 -6.11
N ASP A 237 -8.70 -29.73 -7.24
CA ASP A 237 -9.39 -28.42 -7.25
C ASP A 237 -10.65 -28.44 -6.35
N ALA A 238 -11.32 -29.58 -6.25
CA ALA A 238 -12.49 -29.75 -5.38
C ALA A 238 -12.11 -29.62 -3.91
N ASP A 239 -10.93 -30.14 -3.53
CA ASP A 239 -10.43 -30.05 -2.18
C ASP A 239 -10.10 -28.62 -1.76
N LEU A 240 -9.39 -27.90 -2.62
CA LEU A 240 -9.07 -26.48 -2.41
C LEU A 240 -10.35 -25.64 -2.33
N GLY A 241 -11.34 -25.93 -3.17
CA GLY A 241 -12.67 -25.33 -3.07
C GLY A 241 -13.33 -25.57 -1.72
N SER A 242 -13.20 -26.78 -1.14
CA SER A 242 -13.75 -27.09 0.18
C SER A 242 -13.07 -26.31 1.32
N LEU A 243 -11.75 -26.10 1.25
CA LEU A 243 -11.00 -25.28 2.21
C LEU A 243 -11.37 -23.79 2.09
N ALA A 244 -11.56 -23.30 0.86
CA ALA A 244 -11.90 -21.90 0.59
C ALA A 244 -13.29 -21.50 1.11
N LYS A 245 -14.22 -22.43 1.28
CA LYS A 245 -15.55 -22.16 1.85
C LYS A 245 -15.49 -21.72 3.32
N ARG A 246 -14.48 -22.15 4.08
CA ARG A 246 -14.32 -21.74 5.48
C ARG A 246 -13.95 -20.25 5.55
N PRO A 247 -14.61 -19.44 6.41
CA PRO A 247 -14.40 -18.00 6.48
C PRO A 247 -13.12 -17.64 7.24
N MET A 248 -11.97 -17.91 6.63
CA MET A 248 -10.64 -17.65 7.22
C MET A 248 -9.98 -16.41 6.62
N ASN A 249 -9.21 -15.68 7.42
CA ASN A 249 -8.32 -14.63 6.92
C ASN A 249 -6.99 -15.21 6.42
N GLY A 250 -6.21 -14.42 5.68
CA GLY A 250 -4.95 -14.88 5.09
C GLY A 250 -3.88 -15.28 6.11
N ARG A 251 -3.90 -14.70 7.32
CA ARG A 251 -2.99 -15.08 8.42
C ARG A 251 -3.35 -16.46 8.95
N GLU A 252 -4.63 -16.75 9.16
CA GLU A 252 -5.10 -18.06 9.60
C GLU A 252 -4.78 -19.14 8.58
N ILE A 253 -5.00 -18.87 7.28
CA ILE A 253 -4.62 -19.79 6.19
C ILE A 253 -3.12 -20.07 6.22
N LYS A 254 -2.28 -19.03 6.31
CA LYS A 254 -0.81 -19.18 6.39
C LYS A 254 -0.40 -20.01 7.61
N ASN A 255 -1.01 -19.78 8.77
CA ASN A 255 -0.73 -20.52 9.99
C ASN A 255 -1.11 -22.00 9.84
N ALA A 256 -2.30 -22.28 9.31
CA ALA A 256 -2.75 -23.64 9.04
C ALA A 256 -1.77 -24.40 8.14
N VAL A 257 -1.42 -23.81 7.00
CA VAL A 257 -0.45 -24.38 6.05
C VAL A 257 0.92 -24.62 6.71
N SER A 258 1.44 -23.65 7.47
CA SER A 258 2.76 -23.75 8.10
C SER A 258 2.82 -24.84 9.18
N SER A 259 1.76 -24.96 9.97
CA SER A 259 1.64 -25.97 11.01
C SER A 259 1.59 -27.38 10.40
N VAL A 260 0.76 -27.59 9.37
CA VAL A 260 0.69 -28.90 8.72
C VAL A 260 2.01 -29.23 7.99
N ALA A 261 2.64 -28.27 7.33
CA ALA A 261 3.96 -28.47 6.74
C ALA A 261 5.02 -28.92 7.78
N SER A 262 4.92 -28.41 9.01
CA SER A 262 5.82 -28.79 10.11
C SER A 262 5.58 -30.22 10.59
N ILE A 263 4.31 -30.62 10.74
CA ILE A 263 3.90 -31.98 11.13
C ILE A 263 4.35 -33.00 10.08
N VAL A 264 4.06 -32.72 8.80
CA VAL A 264 4.40 -33.60 7.68
C VAL A 264 5.91 -33.80 7.56
N ARG A 265 6.70 -32.75 7.78
CA ARG A 265 8.18 -32.85 7.83
C ARG A 265 8.66 -33.71 9.00
N ALA A 266 8.05 -33.60 10.17
CA ALA A 266 8.42 -34.39 11.35
C ALA A 266 8.11 -35.88 11.15
N ASN A 267 6.93 -36.19 10.60
CA ASN A 267 6.46 -37.57 10.45
C ASN A 267 6.85 -38.23 9.11
N LYS A 268 7.45 -37.49 8.18
CA LYS A 268 7.75 -37.93 6.79
C LYS A 268 6.51 -38.42 6.03
N GLU A 269 5.37 -37.80 6.29
CA GLU A 269 4.11 -38.17 5.67
C GLU A 269 3.90 -37.42 4.34
N THR A 270 2.82 -37.73 3.63
CA THR A 270 2.40 -36.98 2.45
C THR A 270 1.44 -35.88 2.89
N LEU A 271 1.61 -34.66 2.37
CA LEU A 271 0.66 -33.58 2.67
C LEU A 271 -0.63 -33.81 1.86
N THR A 272 -1.71 -34.15 2.57
CA THR A 272 -3.06 -34.28 1.99
C THR A 272 -4.03 -33.27 2.62
N VAL A 273 -5.19 -33.13 1.98
CA VAL A 273 -6.26 -32.20 2.39
C VAL A 273 -6.89 -32.63 3.70
N GLU A 274 -6.98 -33.95 3.93
CA GLU A 274 -7.55 -34.57 5.11
C GLU A 274 -6.79 -34.13 6.36
N VAL A 275 -5.45 -34.16 6.31
CA VAL A 275 -4.59 -33.70 7.42
C VAL A 275 -4.86 -32.22 7.76
N ILE A 276 -5.06 -31.38 6.74
CA ILE A 276 -5.42 -29.96 6.95
C ILE A 276 -6.83 -29.86 7.56
N LYS A 277 -7.80 -30.63 7.07
CA LYS A 277 -9.18 -30.61 7.59
C LYS A 277 -9.26 -31.09 9.04
N GLU A 278 -8.55 -32.15 9.39
CA GLU A 278 -8.46 -32.70 10.75
C GLU A 278 -7.82 -31.69 11.71
N MET A 279 -6.71 -31.08 11.32
CA MET A 279 -6.04 -30.04 12.10
C MET A 279 -6.94 -28.80 12.30
N LEU A 280 -7.68 -28.40 11.25
CA LEU A 280 -8.63 -27.31 11.37
C LEU A 280 -9.89 -27.69 12.15
N GLN A 281 -10.18 -28.98 12.35
CA GLN A 281 -11.26 -29.43 13.23
C GLN A 281 -10.81 -29.40 14.69
N SER A 282 -9.62 -29.93 15.00
CA SER A 282 -9.09 -29.89 16.37
C SER A 282 -8.94 -28.47 16.90
N LEU A 283 -8.53 -27.52 16.06
CA LEU A 283 -8.45 -26.11 16.44
C LEU A 283 -9.81 -25.43 16.71
N VAL A 284 -10.91 -25.98 16.20
CA VAL A 284 -12.27 -25.47 16.47
C VAL A 284 -12.79 -26.09 17.77
N ASP A 285 -12.56 -27.39 17.95
CA ASP A 285 -12.96 -28.11 19.16
C ASP A 285 -12.28 -27.54 20.42
N ASP A 286 -11.00 -27.13 20.33
CA ASP A 286 -10.28 -26.49 21.44
C ASP A 286 -10.84 -25.09 21.82
N VAL A 287 -11.41 -24.35 20.84
CA VAL A 287 -11.96 -23.00 21.09
C VAL A 287 -13.36 -23.09 21.71
N GLU A 288 -14.17 -24.08 21.30
CA GLU A 288 -15.49 -24.30 21.88
C GLU A 288 -15.40 -24.85 23.32
N SER A 289 -14.32 -25.56 23.69
CA SER A 289 -14.10 -26.01 25.07
C SER A 289 -13.67 -24.90 26.04
N ASP A 290 -12.98 -23.86 25.55
CA ASP A 290 -12.50 -22.74 26.39
C ASP A 290 -13.61 -21.70 26.69
N ASP A 291 -14.72 -21.71 25.95
CA ASP A 291 -15.87 -20.81 26.13
C ASP A 291 -16.96 -21.39 27.07
N GLU A 292 -16.78 -22.62 27.59
CA GLU A 292 -17.74 -23.30 28.50
C GLU A 292 -17.34 -23.29 30.00
N ASP A 293 -16.20 -22.69 30.38
CA ASP A 293 -15.71 -22.62 31.78
C ASP A 293 -15.78 -21.22 32.44
#